data_AF-A0A524KXL8-F1
#
_entry.id   AF-A0A524KXL8-F1
#
_cell.length_a   1.000
_cell.length_b   1.000
_cell.length_c   1.000
_cell.angle_alpha   90.00
_cell.angle_beta   90.00
_cell.angle_gamma   90.00
#
_symmetry.space_group_name_H-M   'P 1'
#
loop_
_entity.id
_entity.type
_entity.pdbx_description
1 polymer ?
#
loop_
_entity_poly.entity_id
_entity_poly.type
_entity_poly.pdbx_seq_one_letter_code
_entity_poly.pdbx_strand_id
1 'polypeptide(L)'
;MECKGMEFSEYVTKESLAQQGGYGIANKGPQHDESWLIFMDQVNNQIPTFEDKAEALHYFPLFRTWFSIVGLCKLPWNDIEPEDNKQKYHGMEAAKVPEHVENYCWLFEGVTGKHISPEELILQSERVHNLQRLFNLKMGFGTRKHDIIPYRAAGPVTAEEYESRQELYDQQLKEIIKFDIKGKTTEEKMKVLRDYREEQYQKLCDAVYKRRGWDSNGVPTLENIKKLKIDFSEVIDLVEKYQS
;
A
#
# COMPACT_ATOMS: atom_id res chain seq x y z
N MET A 1 -17.26 -5.99 -5.41
CA MET A 1 -15.81 -5.98 -5.12
C MET A 1 -15.60 -4.99 -4.01
N GLU A 2 -15.49 -5.45 -2.76
CA GLU A 2 -15.38 -4.58 -1.59
C GLU A 2 -14.27 -5.06 -0.65
N CYS A 3 -13.73 -4.16 0.17
CA CYS A 3 -12.92 -4.52 1.33
C CYS A 3 -13.32 -3.59 2.48
N LYS A 4 -13.43 -4.13 3.70
CA LYS A 4 -13.88 -3.39 4.89
C LYS A 4 -15.25 -2.70 4.71
N GLY A 5 -16.13 -3.26 3.89
CA GLY A 5 -17.47 -2.74 3.64
C GLY A 5 -17.52 -1.56 2.66
N MET A 6 -16.43 -1.28 1.95
CA MET A 6 -16.36 -0.21 0.94
C MET A 6 -15.95 -0.78 -0.42
N GLU A 7 -16.60 -0.33 -1.49
CA GLU A 7 -16.31 -0.74 -2.86
C GLU A 7 -14.92 -0.30 -3.31
N PHE A 8 -14.27 -1.16 -4.10
CA PHE A 8 -13.01 -0.81 -4.76
C PHE A 8 -13.21 0.36 -5.72
N SER A 9 -12.30 1.33 -5.67
CA SER A 9 -12.22 2.35 -6.72
C SER A 9 -11.63 1.80 -8.03
N GLU A 10 -11.73 2.58 -9.11
CA GLU A 10 -11.68 2.19 -10.54
C GLU A 10 -10.42 1.47 -11.08
N TYR A 11 -9.46 1.07 -10.23
CA TYR A 11 -8.27 0.32 -10.64
C TYR A 11 -8.42 -1.18 -10.45
N VAL A 12 -8.28 -1.94 -11.54
CA VAL A 12 -8.20 -3.42 -11.51
C VAL A 12 -6.81 -3.84 -11.04
N THR A 13 -6.74 -4.56 -9.92
CA THR A 13 -5.47 -4.83 -9.22
C THR A 13 -4.84 -6.18 -9.51
N LYS A 14 -5.46 -7.01 -10.36
CA LYS A 14 -5.06 -8.42 -10.55
C LYS A 14 -3.56 -8.59 -10.86
N GLU A 15 -2.95 -7.62 -11.53
CA GLU A 15 -1.55 -7.66 -11.93
C GLU A 15 -0.64 -6.81 -11.05
N SER A 16 -1.16 -5.83 -10.30
CA SER A 16 -0.34 -5.00 -9.39
C SER A 16 -0.45 -5.46 -7.95
N LEU A 17 0.60 -6.13 -7.48
CA LEU A 17 0.71 -6.54 -6.07
C LEU A 17 0.76 -5.32 -5.14
N ALA A 18 1.43 -4.24 -5.54
CA ALA A 18 1.45 -3.00 -4.75
C ALA A 18 0.05 -2.37 -4.63
N GLN A 19 -0.73 -2.33 -5.71
CA GLN A 19 -2.10 -1.78 -5.66
C GLN A 19 -3.05 -2.70 -4.89
N GLN A 20 -2.87 -4.02 -4.94
CA GLN A 20 -3.58 -4.95 -4.07
C GLN A 20 -3.34 -4.61 -2.59
N GLY A 21 -2.08 -4.43 -2.19
CA GLY A 21 -1.72 -4.00 -0.84
C GLY A 21 -2.28 -2.62 -0.51
N GLY A 22 -2.24 -1.69 -1.47
CA GLY A 22 -2.75 -0.33 -1.33
C GLY A 22 -4.25 -0.25 -1.05
N TYR A 23 -5.02 -1.23 -1.54
CA TYR A 23 -6.45 -1.35 -1.21
C TYR A 23 -6.72 -2.17 0.04
N GLY A 24 -6.08 -3.34 0.16
CA GLY A 24 -6.33 -4.23 1.30
C GLY A 24 -5.88 -3.60 2.62
N ILE A 25 -4.73 -2.94 2.67
CA ILE A 25 -4.13 -2.44 3.92
C ILE A 25 -4.58 -1.00 4.25
N ALA A 26 -5.28 -0.32 3.34
CA ALA A 26 -5.77 1.03 3.54
C ALA A 26 -6.68 1.13 4.77
N ASN A 27 -6.50 2.20 5.56
CA ASN A 27 -7.32 2.46 6.74
C ASN A 27 -8.75 2.86 6.37
N LYS A 28 -8.94 3.57 5.24
CA LYS A 28 -10.24 4.09 4.81
C LYS A 28 -11.09 3.08 4.05
N GLY A 29 -10.55 1.90 3.72
CA GLY A 29 -11.10 0.99 2.71
C GLY A 29 -10.39 1.12 1.36
N PRO A 30 -10.79 0.36 0.32
CA PRO A 30 -10.06 0.19 -0.93
C PRO A 30 -10.22 1.39 -1.87
N GLN A 31 -9.65 2.53 -1.46
CA GLN A 31 -9.67 3.78 -2.18
C GLN A 31 -8.25 4.23 -2.57
N HIS A 32 -8.06 4.54 -3.86
CA HIS A 32 -6.75 4.89 -4.43
C HIS A 32 -6.26 6.26 -3.96
N ASP A 33 -7.14 7.04 -3.31
CA ASP A 33 -6.78 8.24 -2.54
C ASP A 33 -5.66 7.97 -1.53
N GLU A 34 -5.66 6.81 -0.88
CA GLU A 34 -4.65 6.44 0.13
C GLU A 34 -3.39 5.88 -0.54
N SER A 35 -3.54 4.99 -1.52
CA SER A 35 -2.41 4.42 -2.27
C SER A 35 -2.72 4.33 -3.76
N TRP A 36 -1.95 5.06 -4.58
CA TRP A 36 -2.00 4.95 -6.03
C TRP A 36 -0.64 4.51 -6.57
N LEU A 37 -0.40 3.19 -6.58
CA LEU A 37 0.92 2.59 -6.85
C LEU A 37 0.95 1.74 -8.12
N ILE A 38 -0.18 1.57 -8.80
CA ILE A 38 -0.30 0.73 -9.99
C ILE A 38 0.70 1.10 -11.10
N PHE A 39 0.95 2.40 -11.31
CA PHE A 39 1.90 2.86 -12.31
C PHE A 39 3.35 2.53 -11.92
N MET A 40 3.72 2.77 -10.66
CA MET A 40 5.06 2.46 -10.16
C MET A 40 5.36 0.96 -10.23
N ASP A 41 4.38 0.12 -9.89
CA ASP A 41 4.54 -1.34 -9.84
C ASP A 41 4.48 -1.97 -11.23
N GLN A 42 3.40 -1.75 -11.98
CA GLN A 42 3.13 -2.48 -13.23
C GLN A 42 3.60 -1.80 -14.50
N VAL A 43 3.62 -0.46 -14.52
CA VAL A 43 3.95 0.29 -15.76
C VAL A 43 5.43 0.61 -15.80
N ASN A 44 5.98 1.10 -14.69
CA ASN A 44 7.36 1.59 -14.64
C ASN A 44 8.33 0.60 -13.98
N ASN A 45 7.83 -0.45 -13.32
CA ASN A 45 8.63 -1.45 -12.58
C ASN A 45 9.66 -0.81 -11.61
N GLN A 46 9.26 0.26 -10.91
CA GLN A 46 10.12 1.05 -10.02
C GLN A 46 10.28 0.45 -8.63
N ILE A 47 9.42 -0.50 -8.26
CA ILE A 47 9.37 -1.12 -6.93
C ILE A 47 9.37 -2.66 -7.02
N PRO A 48 10.42 -3.29 -7.56
CA PRO A 48 10.39 -4.71 -7.92
C PRO A 48 10.30 -5.65 -6.70
N THR A 49 10.92 -5.31 -5.57
CA THR A 49 11.01 -6.21 -4.40
C THR A 49 9.84 -6.03 -3.42
N PHE A 50 9.71 -6.94 -2.45
CA PHE A 50 8.74 -6.79 -1.36
C PHE A 50 9.08 -5.60 -0.48
N GLU A 51 10.37 -5.36 -0.25
CA GLU A 51 10.90 -4.24 0.52
C GLU A 51 10.58 -2.91 -0.16
N ASP A 52 10.77 -2.80 -1.48
CA ASP A 52 10.43 -1.59 -2.24
C ASP A 52 8.92 -1.32 -2.22
N LYS A 53 8.10 -2.37 -2.39
CA LYS A 53 6.65 -2.25 -2.31
C LYS A 53 6.20 -1.87 -0.90
N ALA A 54 6.83 -2.42 0.14
CA ALA A 54 6.55 -2.08 1.52
C ALA A 54 6.93 -0.63 1.86
N GLU A 55 8.06 -0.14 1.33
CA GLU A 55 8.44 1.27 1.44
C GLU A 55 7.44 2.17 0.73
N ALA A 56 7.04 1.84 -0.50
CA ALA A 56 6.02 2.59 -1.23
C ALA A 56 4.66 2.61 -0.48
N LEU A 57 4.24 1.47 0.06
CA LEU A 57 3.04 1.35 0.89
C LEU A 57 3.20 1.95 2.29
N HIS A 58 4.38 2.42 2.67
CA HIS A 58 4.59 3.27 3.86
C HIS A 58 4.59 4.74 3.47
N TYR A 59 5.49 5.17 2.58
CA TYR A 59 5.70 6.58 2.26
C TYR A 59 4.48 7.23 1.60
N PHE A 60 3.97 6.66 0.51
CA PHE A 60 2.95 7.35 -0.30
C PHE A 60 1.62 7.53 0.43
N PRO A 61 1.11 6.57 1.21
CA PRO A 61 -0.06 6.79 2.05
C PRO A 61 0.11 7.89 3.08
N LEU A 62 1.30 7.98 3.69
CA LEU A 62 1.59 9.01 4.68
C LEU A 62 1.70 10.39 4.04
N PHE A 63 2.38 10.50 2.91
CA PHE A 63 2.45 11.78 2.19
C PHE A 63 1.07 12.21 1.67
N ARG A 64 0.28 11.28 1.13
CA ARG A 64 -1.11 11.54 0.69
C ARG A 64 -2.04 11.91 1.85
N THR A 65 -1.78 11.41 3.06
CA THR A 65 -2.48 11.80 4.29
C THR A 65 -2.09 13.21 4.74
N TRP A 66 -0.85 13.63 4.52
CA TRP A 66 -0.37 14.96 4.93
C TRP A 66 -1.20 16.06 4.27
N PHE A 67 -1.48 15.95 2.97
CA PHE A 67 -2.38 16.86 2.26
C PHE A 67 -3.75 17.02 2.92
N SER A 68 -4.33 15.92 3.43
CA SER A 68 -5.61 15.96 4.16
C SER A 68 -5.49 16.66 5.52
N ILE A 69 -4.34 16.54 6.20
CA ILE A 69 -4.09 17.20 7.49
C ILE A 69 -4.01 18.73 7.31
N VAL A 70 -3.35 19.19 6.25
CA VAL A 70 -3.12 20.62 6.01
C VAL A 70 -4.12 21.27 5.05
N GLY A 71 -5.10 20.51 4.56
CA GLY A 71 -6.18 21.03 3.71
C GLY A 71 -5.75 21.38 2.27
N LEU A 72 -4.75 20.68 1.74
CA LEU A 72 -4.23 20.89 0.38
C LEU A 72 -4.72 19.81 -0.60
N CYS A 73 -4.83 20.17 -1.87
CA CYS A 73 -5.01 19.19 -2.94
C CYS A 73 -3.69 18.48 -3.22
N LYS A 74 -3.72 17.16 -3.41
CA LYS A 74 -2.54 16.33 -3.70
C LYS A 74 -2.17 16.26 -5.18
N LEU A 75 -3.05 16.68 -6.09
CA LEU A 75 -2.79 16.60 -7.54
C LEU A 75 -1.63 17.50 -7.99
N PRO A 76 -1.47 18.75 -7.49
CA PRO A 76 -0.32 19.57 -7.85
C PRO A 76 1.04 18.93 -7.51
N TRP A 77 1.10 18.01 -6.54
CA TRP A 77 2.33 17.30 -6.24
C TRP A 77 2.74 16.32 -7.33
N ASN A 78 1.78 15.54 -7.85
CA ASN A 78 2.09 14.38 -8.68
C ASN A 78 1.79 14.60 -10.17
N ASP A 79 0.88 15.50 -10.52
CA ASP A 79 0.38 15.62 -11.90
C ASP A 79 1.13 16.68 -12.73
N ILE A 80 1.95 17.51 -12.09
CA ILE A 80 2.72 18.60 -12.72
C ILE A 80 4.20 18.56 -12.32
N GLU A 81 4.84 17.38 -12.43
CA GLU A 81 6.26 17.20 -12.10
C GLU A 81 7.18 18.20 -12.84
N PRO A 82 8.29 18.66 -12.23
CA PRO A 82 9.31 19.44 -12.92
C PRO A 82 9.87 18.69 -14.14
N GLU A 83 10.16 19.42 -15.22
CA GLU A 83 10.64 18.83 -16.48
C GLU A 83 11.90 17.98 -16.31
N ASP A 84 12.79 18.37 -15.39
CA ASP A 84 14.04 17.69 -15.12
C ASP A 84 13.97 16.64 -13.99
N ASN A 85 12.79 16.39 -13.40
CA ASN A 85 12.61 15.45 -12.28
C ASN A 85 13.15 14.05 -12.61
N LYS A 86 12.80 13.53 -13.79
CA LYS A 86 13.22 12.19 -14.25
C LYS A 86 14.67 12.15 -14.75
N GLN A 87 15.30 13.31 -14.95
CA GLN A 87 16.72 13.42 -15.31
C GLN A 87 17.60 13.45 -14.04
N LYS A 88 17.12 14.12 -12.99
CA LYS A 88 17.83 14.25 -11.70
C LYS A 88 17.64 13.06 -10.77
N TYR A 89 16.45 12.46 -10.78
CA TYR A 89 16.06 11.41 -9.87
C TYR A 89 15.60 10.16 -10.62
N HIS A 90 15.70 9.01 -9.97
CA HIS A 90 15.31 7.71 -10.54
C HIS A 90 14.48 6.88 -9.56
N GLY A 91 13.77 5.89 -10.08
CA GLY A 91 13.00 4.94 -9.28
C GLY A 91 11.99 5.63 -8.36
N MET A 92 11.93 5.18 -7.12
CA MET A 92 11.01 5.71 -6.11
C MET A 92 11.30 7.16 -5.73
N GLU A 93 12.56 7.60 -5.72
CA GLU A 93 12.90 9.00 -5.40
C GLU A 93 12.30 9.96 -6.44
N ALA A 94 12.35 9.62 -7.74
CA ALA A 94 11.69 10.41 -8.77
C ALA A 94 10.17 10.49 -8.56
N ALA A 95 9.55 9.39 -8.12
CA ALA A 95 8.12 9.32 -7.84
C ALA A 95 7.71 10.12 -6.57
N LYS A 96 8.65 10.45 -5.68
CA LYS A 96 8.39 11.37 -4.55
C LYS A 96 8.34 12.82 -5.00
N VAL A 97 8.92 13.15 -6.16
CA VAL A 97 9.06 14.52 -6.70
C VAL A 97 9.75 15.43 -5.67
N PRO A 98 11.06 15.25 -5.41
CA PRO A 98 11.75 15.86 -4.26
C PRO A 98 11.65 17.39 -4.21
N GLU A 99 11.70 18.06 -5.35
CA GLU A 99 11.51 19.51 -5.44
C GLU A 99 10.14 19.94 -4.90
N HIS A 100 9.07 19.20 -5.22
CA HIS A 100 7.75 19.50 -4.68
C HIS A 100 7.69 19.25 -3.18
N VAL A 101 8.32 18.19 -2.67
CA VAL A 101 8.39 17.92 -1.23
C VAL A 101 9.07 19.07 -0.48
N GLU A 102 10.17 19.59 -1.02
CA GLU A 102 10.84 20.79 -0.50
C GLU A 102 9.93 22.03 -0.56
N ASN A 103 9.28 22.27 -1.69
CA ASN A 103 8.33 23.38 -1.85
C ASN A 103 7.18 23.32 -0.84
N TYR A 104 6.68 22.12 -0.50
CA TYR A 104 5.66 21.96 0.54
C TYR A 104 6.18 22.23 1.94
N CYS A 105 7.47 21.98 2.22
CA CYS A 105 8.11 22.41 3.47
C CYS A 105 8.14 23.94 3.56
N TRP A 106 8.56 24.62 2.48
CA TRP A 106 8.55 26.09 2.42
C TRP A 106 7.16 26.68 2.58
N LEU A 107 6.15 26.07 1.93
CA LEU A 107 4.76 26.51 2.06
C LEU A 107 4.27 26.37 3.51
N PHE A 108 4.53 25.24 4.15
CA PHE A 108 4.15 25.01 5.55
C PHE A 108 4.83 26.04 6.47
N GLU A 109 6.13 26.27 6.30
CA GLU A 109 6.88 27.24 7.09
C GLU A 109 6.38 28.68 6.86
N GLY A 110 6.17 29.06 5.60
CA GLY A 110 5.68 30.38 5.22
C GLY A 110 4.28 30.71 5.77
N VAL A 111 3.40 29.71 5.87
CA VAL A 111 2.03 29.89 6.38
C VAL A 111 1.99 29.83 7.92
N THR A 112 2.74 28.93 8.53
CA THR A 112 2.62 28.64 9.97
C THR A 112 3.67 29.33 10.84
N GLY A 113 4.75 29.82 10.23
CA GLY A 113 5.95 30.31 10.92
C GLY A 113 6.76 29.20 11.60
N LYS A 114 6.48 27.92 11.32
CA LYS A 114 7.18 26.77 11.90
C LYS A 114 7.95 26.04 10.82
N HIS A 115 9.26 25.91 11.04
CA HIS A 115 10.09 25.07 10.18
C HIS A 115 9.62 23.61 10.24
N ILE A 116 9.75 22.92 9.11
CA ILE A 116 9.46 21.49 8.98
C ILE A 116 10.39 20.85 7.94
N SER A 117 10.89 19.66 8.23
CA SER A 117 11.63 18.84 7.27
C SER A 117 10.71 17.88 6.50
N PRO A 118 11.13 17.34 5.34
CA PRO A 118 10.42 16.28 4.63
C PRO A 118 10.07 15.08 5.52
N GLU A 119 10.98 14.65 6.39
CA GLU A 119 10.78 13.55 7.33
C GLU A 119 9.73 13.90 8.39
N GLU A 120 9.70 15.15 8.84
CA GLU A 120 8.71 15.62 9.80
C GLU A 120 7.31 15.70 9.20
N LEU A 121 7.16 16.01 7.90
CA LEU A 121 5.87 15.90 7.18
C LEU A 121 5.32 14.47 7.28
N ILE A 122 6.17 13.49 6.98
CA ILE A 122 5.80 12.07 7.04
C ILE A 122 5.50 11.67 8.48
N LEU A 123 6.29 12.12 9.47
CA LEU A 123 6.08 11.81 10.88
C LEU A 123 4.75 12.37 11.42
N GLN A 124 4.32 13.56 10.98
CA GLN A 124 2.99 14.10 11.32
C GLN A 124 1.89 13.14 10.83
N SER A 125 1.97 12.71 9.57
CA SER A 125 1.03 11.75 9.00
C SER A 125 1.11 10.38 9.66
N GLU A 126 2.31 9.90 10.01
CA GLU A 126 2.50 8.57 10.60
C GLU A 126 1.77 8.43 11.93
N ARG A 127 1.77 9.49 12.76
CA ARG A 127 0.96 9.55 13.99
C ARG A 127 -0.53 9.42 13.70
N VAL A 128 -1.03 10.22 12.76
CA VAL A 128 -2.46 10.24 12.41
C VAL A 128 -2.89 8.92 11.78
N HIS A 129 -2.08 8.35 10.89
CA HIS A 129 -2.37 7.09 10.20
C HIS A 129 -2.39 5.92 11.19
N ASN A 130 -1.44 5.85 12.14
CA ASN A 130 -1.47 4.83 13.17
C ASN A 130 -2.65 5.03 14.15
N LEU A 131 -3.00 6.27 14.49
CA LEU A 131 -4.18 6.54 15.30
C LEU A 131 -5.48 6.13 14.58
N GLN A 132 -5.59 6.34 13.27
CA GLN A 132 -6.70 5.83 12.45
C GLN A 132 -6.75 4.30 12.46
N ARG A 133 -5.59 3.63 12.35
CA ARG A 133 -5.51 2.16 12.44
C ARG A 133 -5.99 1.65 13.80
N LEU A 134 -5.59 2.29 14.88
CA LEU A 134 -6.02 1.97 16.24
C LEU A 134 -7.49 2.28 16.48
N PHE A 135 -8.00 3.37 15.90
CA PHE A 135 -9.43 3.66 15.91
C PHE A 135 -10.22 2.56 15.21
N ASN A 136 -9.78 2.11 14.03
CA ASN A 136 -10.39 0.96 13.35
C ASN A 136 -10.37 -0.27 14.26
N LEU A 137 -9.23 -0.56 14.93
CA LEU A 137 -9.08 -1.68 15.87
C LEU A 137 -10.11 -1.61 17.01
N LYS A 138 -10.27 -0.43 17.60
CA LYS A 138 -11.28 -0.17 18.64
C LYS A 138 -12.70 -0.45 18.14
N MET A 139 -12.98 -0.14 16.87
CA MET A 139 -14.27 -0.38 16.23
C MET A 139 -14.45 -1.81 15.71
N GLY A 140 -13.47 -2.70 15.94
CA GLY A 140 -13.53 -4.11 15.56
C GLY A 140 -12.99 -4.42 14.17
N PHE A 141 -12.41 -3.45 13.46
CA PHE A 141 -11.77 -3.57 12.14
C PHE A 141 -10.25 -3.34 12.25
N GLY A 142 -9.39 -3.61 11.27
CA GLY A 142 -7.96 -3.22 11.38
C GLY A 142 -7.03 -4.24 12.04
N THR A 143 -7.35 -5.52 11.82
CA THR A 143 -6.40 -6.63 11.97
C THR A 143 -6.21 -7.30 10.61
N ARG A 144 -5.28 -8.25 10.50
CA ARG A 144 -4.92 -8.91 9.23
C ARG A 144 -6.12 -9.48 8.49
N LYS A 145 -7.08 -10.06 9.21
CA LYS A 145 -8.32 -10.59 8.59
C LYS A 145 -9.12 -9.53 7.83
N HIS A 146 -9.01 -8.27 8.24
CA HIS A 146 -9.68 -7.14 7.60
C HIS A 146 -8.91 -6.56 6.43
N ASP A 147 -7.63 -6.93 6.27
CA ASP A 147 -6.81 -6.49 5.14
C ASP A 147 -6.92 -7.47 3.96
N ILE A 148 -7.69 -8.54 4.08
CA ILE A 148 -7.93 -9.50 2.99
C ILE A 148 -8.67 -8.80 1.83
N ILE A 149 -8.13 -8.97 0.63
CA ILE A 149 -8.77 -8.51 -0.61
C ILE A 149 -9.69 -9.60 -1.20
N PRO A 150 -10.72 -9.22 -1.98
CA PRO A 150 -11.57 -10.19 -2.65
C PRO A 150 -10.80 -11.10 -3.60
N TYR A 151 -11.27 -12.34 -3.75
CA TYR A 151 -10.71 -13.31 -4.71
C TYR A 151 -10.53 -12.70 -6.12
N ARG A 152 -11.49 -11.93 -6.63
CA ARG A 152 -11.39 -11.31 -7.96
C ARG A 152 -10.30 -10.23 -8.08
N ALA A 153 -9.77 -9.70 -6.98
CA ALA A 153 -8.72 -8.67 -6.97
C ALA A 153 -7.31 -9.24 -7.19
N ALA A 154 -7.12 -10.55 -6.97
CA ALA A 154 -5.81 -11.19 -6.97
C ALA A 154 -5.47 -11.93 -8.28
N GLY A 155 -6.43 -12.19 -9.17
CA GLY A 155 -6.16 -12.91 -10.42
C GLY A 155 -7.40 -13.26 -11.24
N PRO A 156 -7.26 -14.10 -12.29
CA PRO A 156 -8.38 -14.53 -13.12
C PRO A 156 -9.41 -15.30 -12.27
N VAL A 157 -10.69 -15.08 -12.57
CA VAL A 157 -11.83 -15.66 -11.82
C VAL A 157 -12.44 -16.85 -12.55
N THR A 158 -12.50 -16.78 -13.88
CA THR A 158 -13.08 -17.80 -14.76
C THR A 158 -12.05 -18.31 -15.75
N ALA A 159 -12.30 -19.49 -16.33
CA ALA A 159 -11.49 -20.02 -17.44
C ALA A 159 -11.41 -19.03 -18.60
N GLU A 160 -12.52 -18.39 -18.96
CA GLU A 160 -12.58 -17.35 -19.99
C GLU A 160 -11.65 -16.16 -19.69
N GLU A 161 -11.64 -15.67 -18.45
CA GLU A 161 -10.71 -14.59 -18.06
C GLU A 161 -9.25 -15.05 -18.16
N TYR A 162 -8.95 -16.30 -17.80
CA TYR A 162 -7.61 -16.85 -17.97
C TYR A 162 -7.22 -16.94 -19.44
N GLU A 163 -8.09 -17.52 -20.26
CA GLU A 163 -7.87 -17.76 -21.70
C GLU A 163 -7.71 -16.45 -22.47
N SER A 164 -8.44 -15.40 -22.09
CA SER A 164 -8.30 -14.05 -22.65
C SER A 164 -6.89 -13.45 -22.51
N ARG A 165 -6.09 -13.95 -21.57
CA ARG A 165 -4.70 -13.55 -21.29
C ARG A 165 -3.78 -14.76 -21.14
N GLN A 166 -4.05 -15.83 -21.87
CA GLN A 166 -3.37 -17.11 -21.70
C GLN A 166 -1.85 -16.99 -21.82
N GLU A 167 -1.35 -16.24 -22.81
CA GLU A 167 0.09 -16.08 -23.03
C GLU A 167 0.79 -15.50 -21.80
N LEU A 168 0.22 -14.45 -21.20
CA LEU A 168 0.75 -13.82 -19.98
C LEU A 168 0.77 -14.80 -18.80
N TYR A 169 -0.34 -15.50 -18.56
CA TYR A 169 -0.46 -16.39 -17.41
C TYR A 169 0.36 -17.68 -17.56
N ASP A 170 0.41 -18.26 -18.76
CA ASP A 170 1.26 -19.40 -19.07
C ASP A 170 2.75 -19.03 -18.94
N GLN A 171 3.13 -17.81 -19.32
CA GLN A 171 4.51 -17.32 -19.11
C GLN A 171 4.84 -17.19 -17.62
N GLN A 172 3.96 -16.60 -16.81
CA GLN A 172 4.15 -16.50 -15.36
C GLN A 172 4.29 -17.88 -14.70
N LEU A 173 3.47 -18.85 -15.10
CA LEU A 173 3.55 -20.22 -14.61
C LEU A 173 4.91 -20.86 -14.91
N LYS A 174 5.41 -20.71 -16.14
CA LYS A 174 6.70 -21.30 -16.55
C LYS A 174 7.90 -20.58 -15.93
N GLU A 175 7.91 -19.26 -15.99
CA GLU A 175 9.11 -18.45 -15.71
C GLU A 175 9.23 -18.09 -14.24
N ILE A 176 8.13 -17.81 -13.57
CA ILE A 176 8.14 -17.36 -12.17
C ILE A 176 7.84 -18.55 -11.25
N ILE A 177 6.74 -19.25 -11.49
CA ILE A 177 6.25 -20.34 -10.62
C ILE A 177 6.99 -21.66 -10.90
N LYS A 178 7.68 -21.76 -12.04
CA LYS A 178 8.40 -22.96 -12.49
C LYS A 178 7.50 -24.20 -12.57
N PHE A 179 6.25 -24.01 -12.99
CA PHE A 179 5.24 -25.04 -13.16
C PHE A 179 5.19 -25.55 -14.61
N ASP A 180 5.18 -26.87 -14.81
CA ASP A 180 4.99 -27.48 -16.13
C ASP A 180 3.51 -27.47 -16.52
N ILE A 181 3.19 -26.70 -17.56
CA ILE A 181 1.83 -26.53 -18.07
C ILE A 181 1.41 -27.61 -19.07
N LYS A 182 2.32 -28.50 -19.51
CA LYS A 182 2.03 -29.45 -20.59
C LYS A 182 0.94 -30.43 -20.17
N GLY A 183 -0.12 -30.51 -20.97
CA GLY A 183 -1.26 -31.41 -20.72
C GLY A 183 -2.15 -30.99 -19.54
N LYS A 184 -1.99 -29.76 -19.02
CA LYS A 184 -2.81 -29.21 -17.95
C LYS A 184 -4.02 -28.46 -18.50
N THR A 185 -5.15 -28.65 -17.82
CA THR A 185 -6.39 -27.91 -18.06
C THR A 185 -6.26 -26.44 -17.64
N THR A 186 -7.12 -25.57 -18.16
CA THR A 186 -7.17 -24.15 -17.76
C THR A 186 -7.39 -24.02 -16.25
N GLU A 187 -8.26 -24.83 -15.68
CA GLU A 187 -8.60 -24.82 -14.25
C GLU A 187 -7.41 -25.22 -13.36
N GLU A 188 -6.64 -26.24 -13.75
CA GLU A 188 -5.42 -26.63 -13.03
C GLU A 188 -4.38 -25.49 -13.06
N LYS A 189 -4.16 -24.88 -14.24
CA LYS A 189 -3.23 -23.76 -14.40
C LYS A 189 -3.67 -22.55 -13.58
N MET A 190 -4.96 -22.22 -13.64
CA MET A 190 -5.56 -21.18 -12.82
C MET A 190 -5.33 -21.43 -11.34
N LYS A 191 -5.66 -22.62 -10.83
CA LYS A 191 -5.49 -22.94 -9.41
C LYS A 191 -4.05 -22.68 -8.94
N VAL A 192 -3.05 -23.15 -9.69
CA VAL A 192 -1.63 -22.95 -9.33
C VAL A 192 -1.26 -21.46 -9.35
N LEU A 193 -1.68 -20.72 -10.37
CA LEU A 193 -1.44 -19.28 -10.46
C LEU A 193 -2.07 -18.54 -9.27
N ARG A 194 -3.29 -18.94 -8.88
CA ARG A 194 -4.06 -18.34 -7.79
C ARG A 194 -3.40 -18.59 -6.44
N ASP A 195 -3.04 -19.83 -6.14
CA ASP A 195 -2.35 -20.21 -4.92
C ASP A 195 -1.07 -19.38 -4.75
N TYR A 196 -0.27 -19.26 -5.83
CA TYR A 196 0.94 -18.43 -5.84
C TYR A 196 0.66 -16.95 -5.56
N ARG A 197 -0.33 -16.34 -6.25
CA ARG A 197 -0.62 -14.91 -6.11
C ARG A 197 -1.17 -14.56 -4.72
N GLU A 198 -2.00 -15.42 -4.15
CA GLU A 198 -2.51 -15.26 -2.79
C GLU A 198 -1.37 -15.38 -1.76
N GLU A 199 -0.40 -16.28 -1.98
CA GLU A 199 0.83 -16.35 -1.17
C GLU A 199 1.67 -15.07 -1.29
N GLN A 200 1.85 -14.53 -2.51
CA GLN A 200 2.59 -13.27 -2.68
C GLN A 200 1.91 -12.10 -1.96
N TYR A 201 0.58 -12.06 -1.95
CA TYR A 201 -0.18 -11.07 -1.19
C TYR A 201 0.10 -11.15 0.32
N GLN A 202 0.13 -12.36 0.89
CA GLN A 202 0.46 -12.53 2.31
C GLN A 202 1.89 -12.10 2.63
N LYS A 203 2.86 -12.42 1.76
CA LYS A 203 4.26 -11.95 1.90
C LYS A 203 4.38 -10.44 1.82
N LEU A 204 3.60 -9.80 0.95
CA LEU A 204 3.51 -8.35 0.89
C LEU A 204 2.97 -7.77 2.21
N CYS A 205 1.87 -8.32 2.75
CA CYS A 205 1.33 -7.89 4.04
C CYS A 205 2.39 -7.95 5.14
N ASP A 206 3.15 -9.05 5.21
CA ASP A 206 4.22 -9.20 6.21
C ASP A 206 5.31 -8.12 6.06
N ALA A 207 5.75 -7.87 4.83
CA ALA A 207 6.74 -6.83 4.54
C ALA A 207 6.23 -5.43 4.92
N VAL A 208 4.97 -5.11 4.58
CA VAL A 208 4.33 -3.83 4.90
C VAL A 208 4.14 -3.65 6.39
N TYR A 209 3.64 -4.67 7.10
CA TYR A 209 3.44 -4.60 8.55
C TYR A 209 4.76 -4.38 9.28
N LYS A 210 5.80 -5.14 8.91
CA LYS A 210 7.15 -4.92 9.43
C LYS A 210 7.62 -3.50 9.18
N ARG A 211 7.45 -2.99 7.96
CA ARG A 211 7.87 -1.63 7.60
C ARG A 211 7.12 -0.53 8.35
N ARG A 212 5.84 -0.75 8.67
CA ARG A 212 4.99 0.18 9.43
C ARG A 212 5.15 0.08 10.95
N GLY A 213 5.96 -0.85 11.45
CA GLY A 213 6.08 -1.10 12.90
C GLY A 213 4.83 -1.77 13.48
N TRP A 214 4.18 -2.64 12.70
CA TRP A 214 3.01 -3.40 13.08
C TRP A 214 3.39 -4.88 13.31
N ASP A 215 2.62 -5.58 14.12
CA ASP A 215 2.77 -7.03 14.31
C ASP A 215 2.21 -7.84 13.12
N SER A 216 2.35 -9.16 13.18
CA SER A 216 1.88 -10.08 12.12
C SER A 216 0.37 -10.08 11.94
N ASN A 217 -0.38 -9.59 12.94
CA ASN A 217 -1.83 -9.39 12.88
C ASN A 217 -2.19 -7.99 12.35
N GLY A 218 -1.22 -7.20 11.89
CA GLY A 218 -1.43 -5.87 11.32
C GLY A 218 -1.84 -4.83 12.35
N VAL A 219 -1.47 -5.01 13.63
CA VAL A 219 -1.74 -4.06 14.72
C VAL A 219 -0.45 -3.29 15.06
N PRO A 220 -0.48 -1.94 15.22
CA PRO A 220 0.68 -1.19 15.66
C PRO A 220 1.25 -1.71 16.99
N THR A 221 2.57 -1.89 17.06
CA THR A 221 3.21 -2.42 18.29
C THR A 221 3.30 -1.37 19.39
N LEU A 222 3.46 -1.81 20.64
CA LEU A 222 3.71 -0.91 21.79
C LEU A 222 4.95 -0.04 21.58
N GLU A 223 6.01 -0.58 20.96
CA GLU A 223 7.20 0.17 20.59
C GLU A 223 6.86 1.29 19.59
N ASN A 224 6.08 0.96 18.57
CA ASN A 224 5.68 1.90 17.53
C ASN A 224 4.81 3.04 18.08
N ILE A 225 3.79 2.75 18.90
CA ILE A 225 2.93 3.80 19.47
C ILE A 225 3.69 4.73 20.43
N LYS A 226 4.67 4.21 21.18
CA LYS A 226 5.56 5.01 22.05
C LYS A 226 6.48 5.90 21.23
N LYS A 227 7.09 5.35 20.17
CA LYS A 227 7.91 6.14 19.22
C LYS A 227 7.10 7.30 18.62
N LEU A 228 5.84 7.05 18.29
CA LEU A 228 4.93 8.04 17.71
C LEU A 228 4.32 9.00 18.73
N LYS A 229 4.51 8.77 20.04
CA LYS A 229 3.92 9.55 21.14
C LYS A 229 2.38 9.57 21.10
N ILE A 230 1.80 8.42 20.78
CA ILE A 230 0.34 8.18 20.78
C ILE A 230 -0.05 7.08 21.77
N ASP A 231 0.83 6.82 22.75
CA ASP A 231 0.72 5.82 23.81
C ASP A 231 -0.15 6.29 24.98
N PHE A 232 -1.33 6.82 24.67
CA PHE A 232 -2.36 7.11 25.67
C PHE A 232 -2.75 5.82 26.39
N SER A 233 -3.15 5.90 27.67
CA SER A 233 -3.53 4.70 28.46
C SER A 233 -4.57 3.84 27.75
N GLU A 234 -5.58 4.47 27.15
CA GLU A 234 -6.65 3.80 26.41
C GLU A 234 -6.15 3.08 25.14
N VAL A 235 -5.09 3.60 24.51
CA VAL A 235 -4.45 2.98 23.34
C VAL A 235 -3.61 1.79 23.78
N ILE A 236 -2.85 1.91 24.87
CA ILE A 236 -2.07 0.80 25.44
C ILE A 236 -3.01 -0.35 25.81
N ASP A 237 -4.07 -0.06 26.58
CA ASP A 237 -5.08 -1.05 26.98
C ASP A 237 -5.75 -1.73 25.78
N LEU A 238 -5.92 -1.01 24.66
CA LEU A 238 -6.47 -1.57 23.43
C LEU A 238 -5.47 -2.52 22.77
N VAL A 239 -4.22 -2.09 22.58
CA VAL A 239 -3.19 -2.89 21.90
C VAL A 239 -2.91 -4.18 22.68
N GLU A 240 -2.78 -4.11 24.00
CA GLU A 240 -2.52 -5.28 24.85
C GLU A 240 -3.59 -6.38 24.71
N LYS A 241 -4.86 -6.01 24.48
CA LYS A 241 -5.96 -6.98 24.27
C LYS A 241 -5.85 -7.77 22.96
N TYR A 242 -5.09 -7.28 21.98
CA TYR A 242 -4.94 -7.90 20.66
C TYR A 242 -3.57 -8.54 20.45
N GLN A 243 -2.66 -8.42 21.43
CA GLN A 243 -1.32 -9.01 21.40
C GLN A 243 -1.16 -10.25 22.30
N SER A 244 -2.26 -10.71 22.89
CA SER A 244 -2.35 -11.94 23.71
C SER A 244 -2.45 -13.21 22.88
#